data_AF-A0A679ILA9-F1
#
_entry.id   AF-A0A679ILA9-F1
#
_cell.length_a   1.000
_cell.length_b   1.000
_cell.length_c   1.000
_cell.angle_alpha   90.00
_cell.angle_beta   90.00
_cell.angle_gamma   90.00
#
_symmetry.space_group_name_H-M   'P 1'
#
loop_
_entity.id
_entity.type
_entity.pdbx_description
1 polymer ?
#
loop_
_entity_poly.entity_id
_entity_poly.type
_entity_poly.pdbx_seq_one_letter_code
_entity_poly.pdbx_strand_id
1 'polypeptide(L)'
;MYVARWPHPQAAQPEPTGVVQLQRPGGGAWPNRRHAADGLPVPDPEALRLRSTTNTLLWTSEGDVVRGFGPALYESARDGRFLREYAMPAMFQPDAAKGRGPRDNLTLEGLALTPDSRFAWLGMENALMQDGPEPTIGAAGGPCRFTRIDLETGQPDRQIAYVPDAIPLRPLIPGSYADNGVSDILMLDADRMLVLERAYATGRGNSLRLYEIDTRAASDVLAVEALAGGNHRPAAKTLVADFAALGLSRLDNTEGMCWGPPLPDGRRMLVVVSDDNFNPLQVTQFVAFEYTDRASRP
;
A
#
# COMPACT_ATOMS: atom_id res chain seq x y z
N MET A 1 -16.55 -0.97 3.10
CA MET A 1 -15.84 -2.11 3.70
C MET A 1 -16.68 -3.37 3.55
N TYR A 2 -16.18 -4.37 2.85
CA TYR A 2 -16.75 -5.71 2.85
C TYR A 2 -16.25 -6.49 4.07
N VAL A 3 -17.10 -7.30 4.68
CA VAL A 3 -16.73 -8.15 5.82
C VAL A 3 -16.93 -9.59 5.41
N ALA A 4 -15.89 -10.39 5.54
CA ALA A 4 -15.94 -11.82 5.27
C ALA A 4 -15.41 -12.63 6.45
N ARG A 5 -15.90 -13.85 6.58
CA ARG A 5 -15.46 -14.83 7.57
C ARG A 5 -14.64 -15.91 6.86
N TRP A 6 -13.43 -16.16 7.35
CA TRP A 6 -12.53 -17.13 6.75
C TRP A 6 -11.82 -18.00 7.82
N PRO A 7 -12.52 -18.99 8.40
CA PRO A 7 -12.05 -19.72 9.57
C PRO A 7 -10.92 -20.70 9.24
N HIS A 8 -10.90 -21.21 8.00
CA HIS A 8 -9.90 -22.14 7.51
C HIS A 8 -9.38 -21.69 6.14
N PRO A 9 -8.41 -20.76 6.10
CA PRO A 9 -7.87 -20.26 4.83
C PRO A 9 -7.35 -21.33 3.87
N GLN A 10 -6.98 -22.48 4.43
CA GLN A 10 -6.44 -23.61 3.70
C GLN A 10 -7.51 -24.51 3.04
N ALA A 11 -8.78 -24.41 3.46
CA ALA A 11 -9.78 -25.46 3.21
C ALA A 11 -11.12 -24.95 2.64
N ALA A 12 -11.40 -23.65 2.73
CA ALA A 12 -12.65 -23.07 2.25
C ALA A 12 -12.40 -21.70 1.64
N GLN A 13 -13.35 -21.20 0.85
CA GLN A 13 -13.35 -19.80 0.41
C GLN A 13 -13.89 -18.89 1.54
N PRO A 14 -13.49 -17.61 1.58
CA PRO A 14 -14.05 -16.66 2.53
C PRO A 14 -15.56 -16.46 2.25
N GLU A 15 -16.36 -16.43 3.31
CA GLU A 15 -17.81 -16.22 3.24
C GLU A 15 -18.13 -14.74 3.48
N PRO A 16 -18.72 -14.00 2.53
CA PRO A 16 -19.18 -12.65 2.77
C PRO A 16 -20.28 -12.62 3.83
N THR A 17 -20.14 -11.75 4.83
CA THR A 17 -21.05 -11.64 5.98
C THR A 17 -21.74 -10.29 6.06
N GLY A 18 -21.23 -9.27 5.36
CA GLY A 18 -21.87 -7.97 5.32
C GLY A 18 -21.04 -6.91 4.63
N VAL A 19 -21.64 -5.72 4.53
CA VAL A 19 -21.01 -4.51 4.03
C VAL A 19 -21.27 -3.40 5.02
N VAL A 20 -20.22 -2.68 5.39
CA VAL A 20 -20.28 -1.47 6.21
C VAL A 20 -19.81 -0.30 5.36
N GLN A 21 -20.64 0.73 5.29
CA GLN A 21 -20.31 1.96 4.60
C GLN A 21 -19.47 2.85 5.50
N LEU A 22 -18.24 3.15 5.08
CA LEU A 22 -17.40 4.16 5.74
C LEU A 22 -18.02 5.55 5.48
N GLN A 23 -18.09 6.35 6.53
CA GLN A 23 -18.78 7.62 6.53
C GLN A 23 -17.78 8.77 6.53
N ARG A 24 -18.19 9.90 5.96
CA ARG A 24 -17.45 11.16 6.01
C ARG A 24 -17.56 11.84 7.39
N PRO A 25 -16.74 12.86 7.70
CA PRO A 25 -16.95 13.71 8.86
C PRO A 25 -18.39 14.26 8.92
N GLY A 26 -19.04 14.16 10.09
CA GLY A 26 -20.44 14.54 10.26
C GLY A 26 -21.47 13.48 9.78
N GLY A 27 -21.03 12.35 9.25
CA GLY A 27 -21.87 11.23 8.85
C GLY A 27 -22.31 11.26 7.38
N GLY A 28 -22.90 10.14 6.95
CA GLY A 28 -23.33 9.91 5.58
C GLY A 28 -22.21 9.42 4.66
N ALA A 29 -22.59 9.10 3.42
CA ALA A 29 -21.69 8.56 2.42
C ALA A 29 -20.63 9.59 1.97
N TRP A 30 -19.44 9.10 1.67
CA TRP A 30 -18.50 9.83 0.81
C TRP A 30 -19.11 10.03 -0.58
N PRO A 31 -18.89 11.19 -1.24
CA PRO A 31 -19.31 11.38 -2.61
C PRO A 31 -18.53 10.43 -3.53
N ASN A 32 -19.16 10.01 -4.62
CA ASN A 32 -18.43 9.39 -5.73
C ASN A 32 -17.99 10.47 -6.72
N ARG A 33 -17.06 10.13 -7.65
CA ARG A 33 -16.55 11.08 -8.66
C ARG A 33 -17.67 11.77 -9.47
N ARG A 34 -18.82 11.12 -9.71
CA ARG A 34 -19.96 11.70 -10.46
C ARG A 34 -20.74 12.75 -9.68
N HIS A 35 -20.69 12.70 -8.34
CA HIS A 35 -21.37 13.64 -7.44
C HIS A 35 -20.37 14.41 -6.58
N ALA A 36 -19.15 14.57 -7.09
CA ALA A 36 -18.11 15.37 -6.46
C ALA A 36 -18.62 16.79 -6.21
N ALA A 37 -18.45 17.29 -4.98
CA ALA A 37 -18.81 18.64 -4.59
C ALA A 37 -17.54 19.42 -4.26
N ASP A 38 -17.49 20.70 -4.62
CA ASP A 38 -16.34 21.55 -4.35
C ASP A 38 -15.99 21.56 -2.85
N GLY A 39 -14.69 21.46 -2.54
CA GLY A 39 -14.20 21.42 -1.17
C GLY A 39 -14.42 20.11 -0.41
N LEU A 40 -15.03 19.08 -1.03
CA LEU A 40 -15.14 17.74 -0.44
C LEU A 40 -14.28 16.72 -1.21
N PRO A 41 -13.36 15.99 -0.55
CA PRO A 41 -12.59 14.95 -1.20
C PRO A 41 -13.50 13.80 -1.62
N VAL A 42 -13.17 13.19 -2.76
CA VAL A 42 -13.67 11.87 -3.13
C VAL A 42 -12.55 10.90 -2.77
N PRO A 43 -12.73 10.05 -1.76
CA PRO A 43 -11.69 9.09 -1.42
C PRO A 43 -11.62 7.99 -2.49
N ASP A 44 -10.40 7.65 -2.88
CA ASP A 44 -9.99 6.36 -3.45
C ASP A 44 -9.37 5.52 -2.34
N PRO A 45 -10.07 4.56 -1.71
CA PRO A 45 -9.52 3.79 -0.60
C PRO A 45 -8.73 2.56 -1.06
N GLU A 46 -7.44 2.51 -0.74
CA GLU A 46 -6.56 1.38 -1.13
C GLU A 46 -6.32 0.40 0.02
N ALA A 47 -5.78 0.88 1.15
CA ALA A 47 -5.41 0.01 2.27
C ALA A 47 -6.36 0.12 3.46
N LEU A 48 -6.52 -0.99 4.18
CA LEU A 48 -7.31 -1.08 5.42
C LEU A 48 -6.58 -1.94 6.46
N ARG A 49 -6.54 -1.48 7.72
CA ARG A 49 -6.02 -2.23 8.87
C ARG A 49 -6.96 -2.11 10.08
N LEU A 50 -7.15 -3.21 10.79
CA LEU A 50 -7.80 -3.22 12.09
C LEU A 50 -6.79 -2.82 13.16
N ARG A 51 -7.09 -1.75 13.90
CA ARG A 51 -6.34 -1.35 15.09
C ARG A 51 -6.93 -2.03 16.32
N SER A 52 -6.33 -3.12 16.74
CA SER A 52 -6.86 -4.01 17.79
C SER A 52 -7.00 -3.33 19.15
N THR A 53 -6.09 -2.40 19.49
CA THR A 53 -6.07 -1.69 20.78
C THR A 53 -7.30 -0.81 21.01
N THR A 54 -7.89 -0.28 19.93
CA THR A 54 -9.05 0.62 19.97
C THR A 54 -10.29 0.02 19.30
N ASN A 55 -10.15 -1.15 18.67
CA ASN A 55 -11.19 -1.79 17.84
C ASN A 55 -11.75 -0.84 16.77
N THR A 56 -10.85 -0.10 16.12
CA THR A 56 -11.14 0.84 15.03
C THR A 56 -10.45 0.40 13.74
N LEU A 57 -10.80 1.03 12.64
CA LEU A 57 -10.26 0.77 11.31
C LEU A 57 -9.42 1.97 10.89
N LEU A 58 -8.19 1.72 10.48
CA LEU A 58 -7.35 2.68 9.75
C LEU A 58 -7.42 2.36 8.27
N TRP A 59 -7.55 3.38 7.44
CA TRP A 59 -7.55 3.20 6.00
C TRP A 59 -6.93 4.39 5.28
N THR A 60 -6.23 4.11 4.19
CA THR A 60 -5.63 5.15 3.34
C THR A 60 -6.61 5.56 2.27
N SER A 61 -6.38 6.75 1.73
CA SER A 61 -6.92 7.10 0.45
C SER A 61 -5.84 7.72 -0.44
N GLU A 62 -5.90 7.42 -1.73
CA GLU A 62 -5.06 8.09 -2.71
C GLU A 62 -5.37 9.59 -2.85
N GLY A 63 -6.59 9.96 -2.48
CA GLY A 63 -7.12 11.30 -2.67
C GLY A 63 -7.72 11.50 -4.05
N ASP A 64 -7.75 12.76 -4.47
CA ASP A 64 -8.32 13.21 -5.74
C ASP A 64 -7.42 14.36 -6.21
N VAL A 65 -6.24 13.97 -6.73
CA VAL A 65 -5.12 14.87 -6.99
C VAL A 65 -5.53 15.94 -8.00
N VAL A 66 -6.31 15.56 -9.01
CA VAL A 66 -6.86 16.47 -10.02
C VAL A 66 -7.78 17.53 -9.40
N ARG A 67 -8.52 17.20 -8.33
CA ARG A 67 -9.36 18.14 -7.58
C ARG A 67 -8.64 18.83 -6.41
N GLY A 68 -7.33 18.62 -6.28
CA GLY A 68 -6.48 19.27 -5.28
C GLY A 68 -6.46 18.60 -3.90
N PHE A 69 -6.97 17.37 -3.80
CA PHE A 69 -6.93 16.57 -2.57
C PHE A 69 -5.78 15.56 -2.67
N GLY A 70 -4.80 15.69 -1.78
CA GLY A 70 -3.71 14.72 -1.67
C GLY A 70 -4.14 13.43 -0.97
N PRO A 71 -3.21 12.47 -0.83
CA PRO A 71 -3.49 11.24 -0.11
C PRO A 71 -3.75 11.50 1.37
N ALA A 72 -4.53 10.61 1.99
CA ALA A 72 -4.99 10.77 3.37
C ALA A 72 -4.94 9.47 4.15
N LEU A 73 -4.90 9.58 5.47
CA LEU A 73 -5.09 8.48 6.42
C LEU A 73 -6.27 8.81 7.33
N TYR A 74 -7.25 7.92 7.36
CA TYR A 74 -8.47 8.06 8.15
C TYR A 74 -8.60 6.96 9.20
N GLU A 75 -9.30 7.29 10.28
CA GLU A 75 -9.79 6.33 11.28
C GLU A 75 -11.31 6.31 11.30
N SER A 76 -11.88 5.12 11.35
CA SER A 76 -13.31 4.91 11.46
C SER A 76 -13.63 3.87 12.51
N ALA A 77 -14.79 4.00 13.14
CA ALA A 77 -15.36 2.92 13.93
C ALA A 77 -15.76 1.76 13.01
N ARG A 78 -15.89 0.55 13.57
CA ARG A 78 -16.25 -0.64 12.78
C ARG A 78 -17.67 -0.62 12.22
N ASP A 79 -18.52 0.27 12.72
CA ASP A 79 -19.85 0.56 12.17
C ASP A 79 -19.81 1.60 11.02
N GLY A 80 -18.60 2.06 10.65
CA GLY A 80 -18.34 2.97 9.54
C GLY A 80 -18.29 4.43 9.93
N ARG A 81 -18.63 4.80 11.18
CA ARG A 81 -18.63 6.20 11.60
C ARG A 81 -17.21 6.78 11.60
N PHE A 82 -17.03 7.95 10.99
CA PHE A 82 -15.77 8.69 10.98
C PHE A 82 -15.32 9.02 12.40
N LEU A 83 -14.01 8.87 12.68
CA LEU A 83 -13.41 9.22 13.96
C LEU A 83 -12.33 10.29 13.83
N ARG A 84 -11.40 10.12 12.88
CA ARG A 84 -10.21 10.97 12.78
C ARG A 84 -9.64 10.99 11.37
N GLU A 85 -9.00 12.09 11.02
CA GLU A 85 -8.06 12.20 9.91
C GLU A 85 -6.69 12.56 10.48
N TYR A 86 -5.63 11.94 9.97
CA TYR A 86 -4.26 12.12 10.44
C TYR A 86 -3.53 13.18 9.61
N ALA A 87 -2.64 13.95 10.25
CA ALA A 87 -1.86 14.96 9.56
C ALA A 87 -0.86 14.31 8.60
N MET A 88 -0.86 14.76 7.34
CA MET A 88 0.08 14.31 6.32
C MET A 88 1.24 15.30 6.12
N PRO A 89 2.43 14.85 5.71
CA PRO A 89 3.52 15.74 5.30
C PRO A 89 3.07 16.73 4.22
N ALA A 90 3.47 18.01 4.35
CA ALA A 90 3.04 19.08 3.42
C ALA A 90 3.40 18.79 1.94
N MET A 91 4.47 18.03 1.70
CA MET A 91 4.89 17.57 0.36
C MET A 91 3.89 16.64 -0.33
N PHE A 92 2.88 16.11 0.38
CA PHE A 92 1.80 15.32 -0.20
C PHE A 92 0.65 16.19 -0.73
N GLN A 93 0.69 17.51 -0.54
CA GLN A 93 -0.28 18.41 -1.16
C GLN A 93 -0.02 18.51 -2.68
N PRO A 94 -1.03 18.32 -3.55
CA PRO A 94 -0.90 18.51 -4.98
C PRO A 94 -0.50 19.96 -5.36
N ASP A 95 0.58 20.11 -6.13
CA ASP A 95 0.99 21.36 -6.78
C ASP A 95 1.57 21.04 -8.18
N ALA A 96 0.72 20.46 -9.04
CA ALA A 96 1.08 20.01 -10.38
C ALA A 96 1.63 21.16 -11.25
N ALA A 97 1.19 22.39 -11.03
CA ALA A 97 1.69 23.58 -11.73
C ALA A 97 3.19 23.82 -11.51
N LYS A 98 3.73 23.37 -10.36
CA LYS A 98 5.17 23.43 -10.06
C LYS A 98 5.87 22.08 -10.21
N GLY A 99 5.17 21.05 -10.69
CA GLY A 99 5.69 19.68 -10.73
C GLY A 99 6.03 19.15 -9.36
N ARG A 100 5.20 19.45 -8.34
CA ARG A 100 5.41 19.03 -6.94
C ARG A 100 4.19 18.30 -6.38
N GLY A 101 4.47 17.33 -5.53
CA GLY A 101 3.46 16.55 -4.84
C GLY A 101 3.13 15.22 -5.52
N PRO A 102 2.02 14.58 -5.12
CA PRO A 102 1.63 13.27 -5.60
C PRO A 102 1.28 13.29 -7.09
N ARG A 103 1.35 12.09 -7.69
CA ARG A 103 0.81 11.80 -9.02
C ARG A 103 -0.59 11.22 -8.85
N ASP A 104 -1.49 11.51 -9.78
CA ASP A 104 -2.83 10.92 -9.76
C ASP A 104 -2.74 9.40 -9.91
N ASN A 105 -3.47 8.65 -9.07
CA ASN A 105 -3.53 7.17 -9.09
C ASN A 105 -2.16 6.48 -8.94
N LEU A 106 -1.30 7.02 -8.06
CA LEU A 106 0.09 6.60 -7.82
C LEU A 106 0.56 7.00 -6.42
N THR A 107 -0.35 6.96 -5.43
CA THR A 107 -0.14 7.50 -4.09
C THR A 107 -0.22 6.44 -2.98
N LEU A 108 -1.02 6.62 -1.91
CA LEU A 108 -0.97 5.74 -0.74
C LEU A 108 -1.70 4.40 -0.94
N GLU A 109 -0.98 3.44 -1.49
CA GLU A 109 -1.37 2.03 -1.63
C GLU A 109 -1.12 1.21 -0.37
N GLY A 110 -0.03 1.48 0.35
CA GLY A 110 0.42 0.64 1.45
C GLY A 110 0.05 1.17 2.84
N LEU A 111 -0.40 0.30 3.74
CA LEU A 111 -0.59 0.61 5.17
C LEU A 111 -0.12 -0.53 6.06
N ALA A 112 0.74 -0.27 7.04
CA ALA A 112 1.14 -1.28 8.03
C ALA A 112 1.13 -0.74 9.45
N LEU A 113 0.64 -1.52 10.41
CA LEU A 113 0.76 -1.21 11.83
C LEU A 113 2.00 -1.84 12.41
N THR A 114 2.72 -1.11 13.27
CA THR A 114 3.75 -1.72 14.12
C THR A 114 3.12 -2.71 15.09
N PRO A 115 3.85 -3.74 15.57
CA PRO A 115 3.28 -4.76 16.46
C PRO A 115 2.66 -4.22 17.75
N ASP A 116 3.18 -3.10 18.27
CA ASP A 116 2.63 -2.41 19.44
C ASP A 116 1.40 -1.52 19.13
N SER A 117 0.98 -1.45 17.86
CA SER A 117 -0.11 -0.61 17.36
C SER A 117 0.04 0.89 17.66
N ARG A 118 1.26 1.36 17.96
CA ARG A 118 1.55 2.77 18.21
C ARG A 118 1.75 3.56 16.92
N PHE A 119 2.36 2.95 15.91
CA PHE A 119 2.69 3.62 14.66
C PHE A 119 2.01 2.97 13.46
N ALA A 120 1.66 3.79 12.49
CA ALA A 120 1.26 3.35 11.15
C ALA A 120 2.32 3.78 10.14
N TRP A 121 2.81 2.85 9.33
CA TRP A 121 3.58 3.13 8.13
C TRP A 121 2.63 3.25 6.94
N LEU A 122 2.87 4.24 6.10
CA LEU A 122 2.15 4.54 4.86
C LEU A 122 3.13 4.42 3.70
N GLY A 123 2.82 3.60 2.70
CA GLY A 123 3.65 3.38 1.53
C GLY A 123 3.04 4.04 0.30
N MET A 124 3.79 4.97 -0.31
CA MET A 124 3.45 5.49 -1.64
C MET A 124 3.75 4.44 -2.72
N GLU A 125 2.86 4.28 -3.70
CA GLU A 125 3.04 3.42 -4.86
C GLU A 125 4.26 3.86 -5.68
N ASN A 126 4.35 5.17 -5.92
CA ASN A 126 5.36 5.78 -6.77
C ASN A 126 6.02 7.02 -6.13
N ALA A 127 7.05 7.53 -6.80
CA ALA A 127 7.73 8.75 -6.42
C ALA A 127 6.82 9.98 -6.58
N LEU A 128 6.96 10.95 -5.67
CA LEU A 128 6.39 12.29 -5.90
C LEU A 128 7.00 12.91 -7.16
N MET A 129 6.31 13.90 -7.73
CA MET A 129 6.74 14.56 -8.96
C MET A 129 8.18 15.10 -8.91
N GLN A 130 8.57 15.66 -7.77
CA GLN A 130 9.90 16.22 -7.54
C GLN A 130 10.98 15.19 -7.14
N ASP A 131 10.60 13.96 -6.82
CA ASP A 131 11.53 12.93 -6.32
C ASP A 131 12.08 12.04 -7.46
N GLY A 132 11.46 12.06 -8.63
CA GLY A 132 11.96 11.37 -9.82
C GLY A 132 10.86 10.84 -10.75
N PRO A 133 11.24 10.18 -11.85
CA PRO A 133 10.31 9.61 -12.82
C PRO A 133 9.64 8.35 -12.27
N GLU A 134 8.53 7.94 -12.91
CA GLU A 134 7.98 6.60 -12.72
C GLU A 134 8.94 5.52 -13.28
N PRO A 135 8.89 4.27 -12.76
CA PRO A 135 9.66 3.17 -13.33
C PRO A 135 9.37 2.94 -14.81
N THR A 136 10.39 2.50 -15.55
CA THR A 136 10.25 2.13 -16.96
C THR A 136 10.80 0.73 -17.21
N ILE A 137 10.66 0.23 -18.43
CA ILE A 137 11.31 -1.00 -18.85
C ILE A 137 12.83 -0.82 -18.81
N GLY A 138 13.49 -1.48 -17.87
CA GLY A 138 14.95 -1.48 -17.75
C GLY A 138 15.55 -0.34 -16.92
N ALA A 139 14.74 0.55 -16.33
CA ALA A 139 15.20 1.53 -15.36
C ALA A 139 14.22 1.67 -14.19
N ALA A 140 14.74 1.66 -12.97
CA ALA A 140 13.98 1.95 -11.77
C ALA A 140 13.47 3.39 -11.79
N GLY A 141 12.37 3.63 -11.07
CA GLY A 141 11.82 4.98 -10.88
C GLY A 141 12.60 5.77 -9.84
N GLY A 142 12.09 6.97 -9.52
CA GLY A 142 12.47 7.71 -8.33
C GLY A 142 12.10 6.96 -7.04
N PRO A 143 12.65 7.36 -5.90
CA PRO A 143 12.27 6.81 -4.61
C PRO A 143 10.81 7.16 -4.24
N CYS A 144 10.03 6.15 -3.90
CA CYS A 144 8.77 6.27 -3.15
C CYS A 144 9.07 6.70 -1.71
N ARG A 145 8.13 7.42 -1.09
CA ARG A 145 8.22 7.83 0.32
C ARG A 145 7.37 6.94 1.20
N PHE A 146 7.99 6.29 2.19
CA PHE A 146 7.28 5.56 3.23
C PHE A 146 7.27 6.39 4.51
N THR A 147 6.08 6.77 4.99
CA THR A 147 5.89 7.70 6.10
C THR A 147 5.38 6.98 7.32
N ARG A 148 6.01 7.20 8.48
CA ARG A 148 5.51 6.73 9.77
C ARG A 148 4.73 7.83 10.47
N ILE A 149 3.51 7.50 10.88
CA ILE A 149 2.63 8.32 11.69
C ILE A 149 2.60 7.76 13.11
N ASP A 150 2.87 8.58 14.11
CA ASP A 150 2.57 8.25 15.51
C ASP A 150 1.06 8.42 15.72
N LEU A 151 0.35 7.32 16.01
CA LEU A 151 -1.11 7.32 16.08
C LEU A 151 -1.67 8.00 17.34
N GLU A 152 -0.83 8.17 18.37
CA GLU A 152 -1.19 8.90 19.59
C GLU A 152 -1.22 10.40 19.27
N THR A 153 -0.11 10.94 18.79
CA THR A 153 0.01 12.37 18.44
C THR A 153 -0.75 12.74 17.15
N GLY A 154 -0.90 11.77 16.25
CA GLY A 154 -1.43 11.92 14.90
C GLY A 154 -0.54 12.70 13.94
N GLN A 155 0.76 12.73 14.20
CA GLN A 155 1.76 13.45 13.41
C GLN A 155 2.74 12.48 12.72
N PRO A 156 3.26 12.84 11.53
CA PRO A 156 4.38 12.13 10.94
C PRO A 156 5.64 12.37 11.79
N ASP A 157 6.34 11.30 12.13
CA ASP A 157 7.54 11.37 12.97
C ASP A 157 8.81 10.83 12.30
N ARG A 158 8.65 10.14 11.15
CA ARG A 158 9.74 9.63 10.33
C ARG A 158 9.26 9.40 8.90
N GLN A 159 10.16 9.53 7.94
CA GLN A 159 9.91 9.10 6.57
C GLN A 159 11.18 8.48 5.98
N ILE A 160 11.05 7.45 5.16
CA ILE A 160 12.18 6.79 4.50
C ILE A 160 11.94 6.73 2.99
N ALA A 161 13.02 6.66 2.23
CA ALA A 161 12.99 6.45 0.78
C ALA A 161 13.06 4.96 0.45
N TYR A 162 12.18 4.50 -0.45
CA TYR A 162 12.16 3.15 -1.01
C TYR A 162 12.25 3.22 -2.53
N VAL A 163 13.13 2.46 -3.17
CA VAL A 163 13.27 2.48 -4.64
C VAL A 163 12.61 1.22 -5.23
N PRO A 164 11.49 1.35 -5.98
CA PRO A 164 10.86 0.22 -6.65
C PRO A 164 11.73 -0.29 -7.81
N ASP A 165 11.53 -1.54 -8.21
CA ASP A 165 12.24 -2.09 -9.37
C ASP A 165 11.78 -1.42 -10.68
N ALA A 166 12.60 -1.59 -11.71
CA ALA A 166 12.17 -1.38 -13.09
C ALA A 166 10.99 -2.30 -13.44
N ILE A 167 10.22 -1.93 -14.46
CA ILE A 167 9.14 -2.78 -14.97
C ILE A 167 9.75 -4.11 -15.45
N PRO A 168 9.38 -5.26 -14.83
CA PRO A 168 10.06 -6.53 -15.06
C PRO A 168 9.64 -7.21 -16.36
N LEU A 169 8.46 -6.87 -16.88
CA LEU A 169 7.88 -7.47 -18.08
C LEU A 169 7.79 -6.44 -19.20
N ARG A 170 8.19 -6.83 -20.40
CA ARG A 170 7.94 -6.04 -21.61
C ARG A 170 6.54 -6.37 -22.13
N PRO A 171 5.69 -5.37 -22.44
CA PRO A 171 4.39 -5.64 -23.02
C PRO A 171 4.53 -6.35 -24.38
N LEU A 172 3.53 -7.13 -24.78
CA LEU A 172 3.57 -7.89 -26.05
C LEU A 172 3.69 -6.97 -27.27
N ILE A 173 3.03 -5.81 -27.23
CA ILE A 173 3.12 -4.78 -28.26
C ILE A 173 4.01 -3.66 -27.71
N PRO A 174 5.20 -3.40 -28.31
CA PRO A 174 6.07 -2.32 -27.88
C PRO A 174 5.34 -0.97 -27.84
N GLY A 175 5.51 -0.22 -26.74
CA GLY A 175 4.85 1.08 -26.53
C GLY A 175 3.44 1.02 -25.97
N SER A 176 2.86 -0.18 -25.76
CA SER A 176 1.62 -0.32 -24.99
C SER A 176 1.87 -0.24 -23.47
N TYR A 177 0.79 -0.10 -22.70
CA TYR A 177 0.84 0.19 -21.26
C TYR A 177 1.58 -0.89 -20.45
N ALA A 178 2.42 -0.43 -19.52
CA ALA A 178 3.04 -1.21 -18.48
C ALA A 178 3.42 -0.30 -17.30
N ASP A 179 3.39 -0.84 -16.09
CA ASP A 179 3.68 -0.15 -14.82
C ASP A 179 4.47 -1.05 -13.86
N ASN A 180 4.97 -0.45 -12.78
CA ASN A 180 5.41 -1.14 -11.57
C ASN A 180 5.31 -0.16 -10.39
N GLY A 181 4.79 -0.63 -9.27
CA GLY A 181 4.54 0.18 -8.08
C GLY A 181 4.54 -0.65 -6.81
N VAL A 182 4.64 0.02 -5.67
CA VAL A 182 4.39 -0.59 -4.35
C VAL A 182 2.89 -0.74 -4.17
N SER A 183 2.39 -1.97 -4.06
CA SER A 183 0.95 -2.21 -3.91
C SER A 183 0.49 -2.50 -2.48
N ASP A 184 1.37 -3.00 -1.59
CA ASP A 184 1.05 -3.05 -0.15
C ASP A 184 2.34 -3.17 0.69
N ILE A 185 2.22 -2.83 1.97
CA ILE A 185 3.26 -3.03 2.98
C ILE A 185 2.71 -3.76 4.21
N LEU A 186 3.57 -4.57 4.84
CA LEU A 186 3.21 -5.33 6.04
C LEU A 186 4.40 -5.39 6.99
N MET A 187 4.21 -4.96 8.24
CA MET A 187 5.28 -5.07 9.25
C MET A 187 5.56 -6.54 9.56
N LEU A 188 6.84 -6.91 9.45
CA LEU A 188 7.35 -8.22 9.82
C LEU A 188 7.59 -8.28 11.33
N ASP A 189 8.13 -7.19 11.89
CA ASP A 189 8.33 -6.93 13.32
C ASP A 189 8.35 -5.41 13.57
N ALA A 190 9.04 -4.92 14.61
CA ALA A 190 9.08 -3.49 14.92
C ALA A 190 9.83 -2.65 13.87
N ASP A 191 10.81 -3.25 13.19
CA ASP A 191 11.76 -2.54 12.33
C ASP A 191 11.78 -3.05 10.89
N ARG A 192 11.44 -4.33 10.68
CA ARG A 192 11.45 -4.97 9.37
C ARG A 192 10.06 -4.98 8.75
N MET A 193 10.01 -4.76 7.45
CA MET A 193 8.78 -4.61 6.69
C MET A 193 8.87 -5.44 5.41
N LEU A 194 7.76 -6.09 5.07
CA LEU A 194 7.50 -6.66 3.76
C LEU A 194 6.90 -5.60 2.84
N VAL A 195 7.37 -5.55 1.61
CA VAL A 195 6.90 -4.64 0.56
C VAL A 195 6.50 -5.48 -0.65
N LEU A 196 5.25 -5.38 -1.06
CA LEU A 196 4.76 -6.01 -2.28
C LEU A 196 4.93 -5.01 -3.43
N GLU A 197 5.67 -5.41 -4.46
CA GLU A 197 5.69 -4.71 -5.74
C GLU A 197 4.82 -5.48 -6.73
N ARG A 198 3.94 -4.73 -7.39
CA ARG A 198 3.04 -5.22 -8.44
C ARG A 198 3.35 -4.47 -9.73
N ALA A 199 3.55 -5.23 -10.79
CA ALA A 199 3.67 -4.74 -12.15
C ALA A 199 2.63 -5.38 -13.05
N TYR A 200 2.15 -4.63 -14.04
CA TYR A 200 1.37 -5.12 -15.15
C TYR A 200 2.05 -4.76 -16.47
N ALA A 201 1.95 -5.64 -17.46
CA ALA A 201 2.31 -5.31 -18.84
C ALA A 201 1.28 -5.85 -19.81
N THR A 202 0.81 -4.98 -20.72
CA THR A 202 -0.23 -5.31 -21.69
C THR A 202 0.11 -6.57 -22.49
N GLY A 203 -0.81 -7.54 -22.48
CA GLY A 203 -0.66 -8.84 -23.15
C GLY A 203 0.27 -9.84 -22.44
N ARG A 204 0.96 -9.45 -21.37
CA ARG A 204 1.75 -10.36 -20.52
C ARG A 204 1.07 -10.68 -19.20
N GLY A 205 0.35 -9.72 -18.63
CA GLY A 205 -0.31 -9.84 -17.32
C GLY A 205 0.56 -9.32 -16.18
N ASN A 206 0.26 -9.78 -14.96
CA ASN A 206 0.87 -9.29 -13.74
C ASN A 206 2.19 -9.99 -13.40
N SER A 207 3.07 -9.26 -12.70
CA SER A 207 4.25 -9.76 -12.00
C SER A 207 4.20 -9.26 -10.57
N LEU A 208 4.45 -10.15 -9.60
CA LEU A 208 4.37 -9.84 -8.17
C LEU A 208 5.67 -10.27 -7.51
N ARG A 209 6.29 -9.35 -6.78
CA ARG A 209 7.52 -9.62 -6.02
C ARG A 209 7.38 -9.08 -4.60
N LEU A 210 7.76 -9.92 -3.65
CA LEU A 210 7.78 -9.58 -2.24
C LEU A 210 9.23 -9.30 -1.82
N TYR A 211 9.43 -8.13 -1.22
CA TYR A 211 10.72 -7.69 -0.70
C TYR A 211 10.66 -7.56 0.82
N GLU A 212 11.81 -7.69 1.47
CA GLU A 212 12.02 -7.33 2.88
C GLU A 212 12.97 -6.14 2.96
N ILE A 213 12.60 -5.15 3.78
CA ILE A 213 13.44 -4.01 4.14
C ILE A 213 13.63 -3.93 5.67
N ASP A 214 14.75 -3.35 6.11
CA ASP A 214 14.94 -2.87 7.48
C ASP A 214 14.81 -1.34 7.49
N THR A 215 13.76 -0.84 8.14
CA THR A 215 13.43 0.60 8.15
C THR A 215 14.50 1.44 8.87
N ARG A 216 15.29 0.85 9.77
CA ARG A 216 16.38 1.53 10.48
C ARG A 216 17.58 1.80 9.58
N ALA A 217 17.75 0.99 8.54
CA ALA A 217 18.86 1.11 7.60
C ALA A 217 18.70 2.31 6.66
N ALA A 218 17.50 2.90 6.52
CA ALA A 218 17.28 4.07 5.68
C ALA A 218 17.51 5.40 6.44
N SER A 219 17.91 6.45 5.73
CA SER A 219 17.92 7.82 6.26
C SER A 219 16.50 8.28 6.55
N ASP A 220 16.33 9.12 7.57
CA ASP A 220 15.09 9.88 7.73
C ASP A 220 15.07 11.04 6.72
N VAL A 221 14.04 11.09 5.90
CA VAL A 221 13.86 12.06 4.81
C VAL A 221 12.64 12.94 5.00
N LEU A 222 12.00 12.91 6.17
CA LEU A 222 10.77 13.68 6.43
C LEU A 222 10.93 15.18 6.19
N ALA A 223 12.12 15.72 6.50
CA ALA A 223 12.47 17.14 6.28
C ALA A 223 13.11 17.42 4.90
N VAL A 224 13.21 16.41 4.02
CA VAL A 224 13.84 16.56 2.70
C VAL A 224 12.77 16.80 1.65
N GLU A 225 12.70 18.03 1.14
CA GLU A 225 11.66 18.49 0.20
C GLU A 225 11.64 17.73 -1.14
N ALA A 226 12.81 17.36 -1.65
CA ALA A 226 12.98 16.60 -2.88
C ALA A 226 14.12 15.59 -2.73
N LEU A 227 13.84 14.32 -3.01
CA LEU A 227 14.81 13.25 -2.99
C LEU A 227 15.63 13.29 -4.28
N ALA A 228 16.95 13.28 -4.14
CA ALA A 228 17.88 13.27 -5.26
C ALA A 228 19.06 12.36 -4.95
N GLY A 229 19.80 11.96 -5.99
CA GLY A 229 21.02 11.17 -5.82
C GLY A 229 21.99 11.83 -4.84
N GLY A 230 22.33 11.11 -3.77
CA GLY A 230 23.34 11.54 -2.79
C GLY A 230 22.83 12.35 -1.59
N ASN A 231 21.56 12.74 -1.52
CA ASN A 231 21.02 13.47 -0.36
C ASN A 231 20.32 12.57 0.68
N HIS A 232 20.25 11.27 0.45
CA HIS A 232 19.69 10.28 1.37
C HIS A 232 20.24 8.88 1.08
N ARG A 233 20.10 7.98 2.05
CA ARG A 233 20.29 6.53 1.87
C ARG A 233 18.93 5.85 1.81
N PRO A 234 18.51 5.28 0.66
CA PRO A 234 17.25 4.54 0.57
C PRO A 234 17.32 3.24 1.37
N ALA A 235 16.14 2.69 1.71
CA ALA A 235 16.03 1.39 2.33
C ALA A 235 16.58 0.31 1.40
N ALA A 236 17.56 -0.45 1.89
CA ALA A 236 18.04 -1.63 1.17
C ALA A 236 16.94 -2.71 1.21
N LYS A 237 16.61 -3.26 0.04
CA LYS A 237 15.60 -4.31 -0.11
C LYS A 237 16.23 -5.63 -0.49
N THR A 238 15.67 -6.73 0.01
CA THR A 238 16.04 -8.09 -0.41
C THR A 238 14.82 -8.80 -0.95
N LEU A 239 14.94 -9.44 -2.12
CA LEU A 239 13.88 -10.29 -2.64
C LEU A 239 13.61 -11.44 -1.65
N VAL A 240 12.34 -11.62 -1.30
CA VAL A 240 11.82 -12.72 -0.48
C VAL A 240 11.20 -13.77 -1.38
N ALA A 241 10.34 -13.35 -2.30
CA ALA A 241 9.67 -14.25 -3.23
C ALA A 241 9.34 -13.54 -4.55
N ASP A 242 9.45 -14.29 -5.65
CA ASP A 242 8.79 -13.99 -6.92
C ASP A 242 7.60 -14.96 -7.05
N PHE A 243 6.39 -14.42 -7.15
CA PHE A 243 5.17 -15.24 -7.06
C PHE A 243 5.00 -16.14 -8.27
N ALA A 244 5.65 -15.82 -9.40
CA ALA A 244 5.67 -16.70 -10.56
C ALA A 244 6.33 -18.06 -10.27
N ALA A 245 7.18 -18.14 -9.23
CA ALA A 245 7.84 -19.37 -8.80
C ALA A 245 7.07 -20.14 -7.71
N LEU A 246 5.91 -19.64 -7.25
CA LEU A 246 5.17 -20.22 -6.12
C LEU A 246 4.04 -21.18 -6.53
N GLY A 247 4.01 -21.60 -7.80
CA GLY A 247 3.05 -22.60 -8.28
C GLY A 247 1.61 -22.10 -8.42
N LEU A 248 1.40 -20.78 -8.47
CA LEU A 248 0.08 -20.20 -8.73
C LEU A 248 -0.33 -20.40 -10.19
N SER A 249 -1.60 -20.74 -10.41
CA SER A 249 -2.15 -20.93 -11.75
C SER A 249 -2.37 -19.61 -12.51
N ARG A 250 -2.55 -18.49 -11.81
CA ARG A 250 -2.55 -17.13 -12.34
C ARG A 250 -1.95 -16.17 -11.32
N LEU A 251 -1.39 -15.07 -11.83
CA LEU A 251 -1.11 -13.87 -11.03
C LEU A 251 -2.11 -12.79 -11.44
N ASP A 252 -2.71 -12.13 -10.46
CA ASP A 252 -3.63 -11.02 -10.67
C ASP A 252 -3.20 -9.77 -9.88
N ASN A 253 -4.04 -8.73 -9.87
CA ASN A 253 -3.80 -7.42 -9.25
C ASN A 253 -3.68 -7.49 -7.72
N THR A 254 -2.61 -8.11 -7.22
CA THR A 254 -2.42 -8.34 -5.77
C THR A 254 -2.01 -7.05 -5.07
N GLU A 255 -2.90 -6.56 -4.22
CA GLU A 255 -2.87 -5.23 -3.60
C GLU A 255 -3.18 -5.27 -2.11
N GLY A 256 -3.23 -6.47 -1.52
CA GLY A 256 -3.42 -6.60 -0.09
C GLY A 256 -2.63 -7.75 0.50
N MET A 257 -2.08 -7.51 1.69
CA MET A 257 -1.38 -8.48 2.52
C MET A 257 -1.84 -8.41 3.98
N CYS A 258 -1.92 -9.54 4.64
CA CYS A 258 -2.03 -9.59 6.10
C CYS A 258 -1.41 -10.87 6.68
N TRP A 259 -1.12 -10.83 7.98
CA TRP A 259 -0.80 -12.04 8.72
C TRP A 259 -2.10 -12.81 9.04
N GLY A 260 -2.15 -14.07 8.63
CA GLY A 260 -3.18 -15.02 9.03
C GLY A 260 -2.93 -15.59 10.43
N PRO A 261 -3.80 -16.52 10.88
CA PRO A 261 -3.57 -17.27 12.11
C PRO A 261 -2.21 -18.00 12.08
N PRO A 262 -1.54 -18.18 13.24
CA PRO A 262 -0.31 -18.96 13.28
C PRO A 262 -0.57 -20.39 12.82
N LEU A 263 0.41 -20.98 12.12
CA LEU A 263 0.37 -22.36 11.69
C LEU A 263 0.65 -23.30 12.87
N PRO A 264 0.21 -24.58 12.83
CA PRO A 264 0.41 -25.54 13.92
C PRO A 264 1.89 -25.76 14.31
N ASP A 265 2.82 -25.54 13.38
CA ASP A 265 4.26 -25.67 13.58
C ASP A 265 4.94 -24.36 14.05
N GLY A 266 4.17 -23.32 14.31
CA GLY A 266 4.65 -22.02 14.78
C GLY A 266 5.10 -21.07 13.67
N ARG A 267 5.09 -21.49 12.40
CA ARG A 267 5.36 -20.58 11.27
C ARG A 267 4.20 -19.63 11.04
N ARG A 268 4.48 -18.53 10.36
CA ARG A 268 3.48 -17.50 10.05
C ARG A 268 2.76 -17.81 8.75
N MET A 269 1.49 -17.44 8.69
CA MET A 269 0.72 -17.47 7.45
C MET A 269 0.71 -16.06 6.85
N LEU A 270 1.26 -15.89 5.65
CA LEU A 270 1.05 -14.69 4.85
C LEU A 270 -0.17 -14.90 3.97
N VAL A 271 -1.17 -14.05 4.11
CA VAL A 271 -2.33 -14.02 3.23
C VAL A 271 -2.18 -12.85 2.29
N VAL A 272 -2.44 -13.06 1.01
CA VAL A 272 -2.54 -12.01 0.00
C VAL A 272 -3.90 -12.03 -0.67
N VAL A 273 -4.33 -10.88 -1.20
CA VAL A 273 -5.57 -10.72 -1.95
C VAL A 273 -5.34 -9.89 -3.21
N SER A 274 -5.99 -10.28 -4.30
CA SER A 274 -6.08 -9.46 -5.51
C SER A 274 -7.37 -8.68 -5.61
N ASP A 275 -7.26 -7.45 -6.11
CA ASP A 275 -8.39 -6.69 -6.62
C ASP A 275 -8.76 -7.15 -8.04
N ASP A 276 -10.04 -7.09 -8.37
CA ASP A 276 -10.51 -7.40 -9.72
C ASP A 276 -10.77 -6.15 -10.56
N ASN A 277 -10.56 -4.93 -10.03
CA ASN A 277 -10.86 -3.65 -10.70
C ASN A 277 -12.28 -3.59 -11.29
N PHE A 278 -13.24 -4.39 -10.78
CA PHE A 278 -14.54 -4.60 -11.39
C PHE A 278 -14.47 -5.05 -12.87
N ASN A 279 -13.38 -5.70 -13.26
CA ASN A 279 -13.09 -6.17 -14.60
C ASN A 279 -13.39 -7.68 -14.69
N PRO A 280 -14.26 -8.13 -15.61
CA PRO A 280 -14.61 -9.56 -15.73
C PRO A 280 -13.45 -10.46 -16.15
N LEU A 281 -12.32 -9.90 -16.60
CA LEU A 281 -11.10 -10.65 -16.91
C LEU A 281 -10.19 -10.84 -15.68
N GLN A 282 -10.40 -10.08 -14.61
CA GLN A 282 -9.67 -10.18 -13.35
C GLN A 282 -10.51 -10.92 -12.32
N VAL A 283 -9.88 -11.42 -11.26
CA VAL A 283 -10.57 -12.13 -10.18
C VAL A 283 -10.10 -11.64 -8.83
N THR A 284 -11.02 -11.59 -7.87
CA THR A 284 -10.65 -11.53 -6.45
C THR A 284 -10.12 -12.89 -6.04
N GLN A 285 -8.81 -13.00 -5.82
CA GLN A 285 -8.13 -14.23 -5.42
C GLN A 285 -7.50 -14.05 -4.04
N PHE A 286 -7.80 -14.96 -3.12
CA PHE A 286 -7.07 -15.08 -1.86
C PHE A 286 -6.06 -16.21 -1.94
N VAL A 287 -4.83 -15.96 -1.53
CA VAL A 287 -3.76 -16.97 -1.48
C VAL A 287 -3.10 -16.91 -0.11
N ALA A 288 -2.89 -18.07 0.50
CA ALA A 288 -2.18 -18.19 1.77
C ALA A 288 -0.86 -18.94 1.55
N PHE A 289 0.22 -18.38 2.09
CA PHE A 289 1.55 -18.96 2.08
C PHE A 289 2.03 -19.20 3.51
N GLU A 290 2.80 -20.27 3.67
CA GLU A 290 3.68 -20.37 4.81
C GLU A 290 4.85 -19.41 4.63
N TYR A 291 5.07 -18.55 5.62
CA TYR A 291 6.17 -17.61 5.65
C TYR A 291 7.27 -18.11 6.59
N THR A 292 8.46 -18.30 6.04
CA THR A 292 9.63 -18.70 6.81
C THR A 292 10.47 -17.48 7.15
N ASP A 293 10.56 -17.18 8.44
CA ASP A 293 11.41 -16.13 8.95
C ASP A 293 12.88 -16.37 8.62
N ARG A 294 13.55 -15.31 8.15
CA ARG A 294 15.01 -15.32 8.14
C ARG A 294 15.50 -15.39 9.57
N ALA A 295 16.47 -16.28 9.83
CA ALA A 295 17.17 -16.29 11.10
C ALA A 295 17.68 -14.87 11.41
N SER A 296 17.41 -14.38 12.61
CA SER A 296 17.97 -13.12 13.09
C SER A 296 19.48 -13.17 12.92
N ARG A 297 20.05 -12.22 12.16
CA ARG A 297 21.50 -12.05 12.16
C ARG A 297 21.91 -11.65 13.59
N PRO A 298 22.89 -12.32 14.20
CA PRO A 298 23.39 -11.96 15.52
C PRO A 298 24.01 -10.55 15.51
#